data_AF-A0A200I0I9-F1
#
_entry.id   AF-A0A200I0I9-F1
#
_cell.length_a   1.000
_cell.length_b   1.000
_cell.length_c   1.000
_cell.angle_alpha   90.00
_cell.angle_beta   90.00
_cell.angle_gamma   90.00
#
_symmetry.space_group_name_H-M   'P 1'
#
loop_
_entity.id
_entity.type
_entity.pdbx_description
1 polymer ?
#
loop_
_entity_poly.entity_id
_entity_poly.type
_entity_poly.pdbx_seq_one_letter_code
_entity_poly.pdbx_strand_id
1 'polypeptide(L)'
;MKDLNGVMKVLFDEAAQMQIRSAIYEMLTEEINRVREDAGLSRPILNQKQAANYLGVSIATFRKLIIAGMPRIIIGNTVLYSKESIYKWLLSYEDEREE
;
A
#
# COMPACT_ATOMS: atom_id res chain seq x y z
N MET A 1 42.38 -2.42 36.36
CA MET A 1 41.13 -1.86 35.80
C MET A 1 40.98 -2.48 34.42
N LYS A 2 40.06 -3.43 34.22
CA LYS A 2 39.88 -4.09 32.90
C LYS A 2 39.49 -3.01 31.89
N ASP A 3 40.13 -3.05 30.74
CA ASP A 3 40.00 -2.06 29.68
C ASP A 3 38.57 -2.04 29.13
N LEU A 4 37.73 -1.16 29.70
CA LEU A 4 36.32 -0.99 29.35
C LEU A 4 36.15 -0.56 27.89
N ASN A 5 37.16 0.10 27.31
CA ASN A 5 37.17 0.50 25.91
C ASN A 5 37.25 -0.71 24.97
N GLY A 6 38.02 -1.75 25.35
CA GLY A 6 38.12 -2.99 24.56
C GLY A 6 36.81 -3.78 24.59
N VAL A 7 36.16 -3.88 25.75
CA VAL A 7 34.90 -4.61 25.92
C VAL A 7 33.75 -3.91 25.17
N MET A 8 33.68 -2.58 25.21
CA MET A 8 32.66 -1.81 24.49
C MET A 8 32.84 -1.90 22.96
N LYS A 9 34.08 -1.97 22.46
CA LYS A 9 34.37 -2.17 21.03
C LYS A 9 33.97 -3.56 20.52
N VAL A 10 34.10 -4.59 21.36
CA VAL A 10 33.69 -5.97 21.03
C VAL A 10 32.16 -6.11 21.03
N LEU A 11 31.46 -5.36 21.89
CA LEU A 11 29.99 -5.36 21.95
C LEU A 11 29.33 -4.58 20.79
N PHE A 12 30.07 -3.70 20.12
CA PHE A 12 29.63 -2.91 18.96
C PHE A 12 30.55 -3.13 17.76
N ASP A 13 30.91 -4.39 17.50
CA ASP A 13 31.58 -4.74 16.25
C ASP A 13 30.64 -4.57 15.03
N GLU A 14 31.18 -4.73 13.82
CA GLU A 14 30.40 -4.57 12.59
C GLU A 14 29.20 -5.52 12.52
N ALA A 15 29.31 -6.73 13.09
CA ALA A 15 28.23 -7.70 13.11
C ALA A 15 27.09 -7.24 14.03
N ALA A 16 27.40 -6.74 15.23
CA ALA A 16 26.42 -6.17 16.14
C ALA A 16 25.75 -4.93 15.53
N GLN A 17 26.52 -4.06 14.87
CA GLN A 17 25.97 -2.91 14.16
C GLN A 17 25.06 -3.31 12.98
N MET A 18 25.40 -4.38 12.26
CA MET A 18 24.57 -4.90 11.18
C MET A 18 23.26 -5.48 11.71
N GLN A 19 23.31 -6.25 12.80
CA GLN A 19 22.11 -6.80 13.44
C GLN A 19 21.17 -5.70 13.95
N ILE A 20 21.72 -4.66 14.59
CA ILE A 20 20.93 -3.51 15.03
C ILE A 20 20.29 -2.80 13.83
N ARG A 21 21.03 -2.59 12.74
CA ARG A 21 20.47 -1.98 11.52
C ARG A 21 19.34 -2.83 10.93
N SER A 22 19.53 -4.15 10.82
CA SER A 22 18.50 -5.05 10.32
C SER A 22 17.25 -5.04 11.21
N ALA A 23 17.42 -5.13 12.53
CA ALA A 23 16.30 -5.08 13.47
C ALA A 23 15.52 -3.76 13.39
N ILE A 24 16.22 -2.62 13.27
CA ILE A 24 15.58 -1.31 13.08
C ILE A 24 14.84 -1.26 11.74
N TYR A 25 15.46 -1.77 10.67
CA TYR A 25 14.85 -1.80 9.34
C TYR A 25 13.57 -2.64 9.31
N GLU A 26 13.61 -3.83 9.90
CA GLU A 26 12.45 -4.72 10.02
C GLU A 26 11.33 -4.06 10.82
N MET A 27 11.64 -3.52 12.00
CA MET A 27 10.66 -2.84 12.85
C MET A 27 10.01 -1.63 12.15
N LEU A 28 10.80 -0.80 11.46
CA LEU A 28 10.26 0.34 10.71
C LEU A 28 9.40 -0.12 9.53
N THR A 29 9.83 -1.17 8.82
CA THR A 29 9.08 -1.72 7.68
C THR A 29 7.74 -2.27 8.14
N GLU A 30 7.71 -2.98 9.26
CA GLU A 30 6.49 -3.48 9.86
C GLU A 30 5.55 -2.34 10.26
N GLU A 31 6.03 -1.30 10.94
CA GLU A 31 5.19 -0.17 11.32
C GLU A 31 4.63 0.58 10.11
N ILE A 32 5.45 0.79 9.07
CA ILE A 32 4.98 1.39 7.82
C ILE A 32 3.89 0.53 7.18
N ASN A 33 4.05 -0.80 7.18
CA ASN A 33 3.05 -1.70 6.63
C ASN A 33 1.76 -1.70 7.45
N ARG A 34 1.85 -1.71 8.79
CA ARG A 34 0.69 -1.54 9.69
C ARG A 34 -0.05 -0.25 9.42
N VAL A 35 0.65 0.88 9.34
CA VAL A 35 0.05 2.19 8.99
C VAL A 35 -0.63 2.16 7.62
N ARG A 36 -0.01 1.51 6.62
CA ARG A 36 -0.61 1.36 5.28
C ARG A 36 -1.85 0.45 5.31
N GLU A 37 -1.87 -0.57 6.15
CA GLU A 37 -3.03 -1.44 6.36
C GLU A 37 -4.18 -0.70 7.06
N ASP A 38 -3.88 0.01 8.13
CA ASP A 38 -4.85 0.81 8.90
C ASP A 38 -5.44 1.95 8.07
N ALA A 39 -4.61 2.60 7.25
CA ALA A 39 -5.04 3.61 6.28
C ALA A 39 -5.80 3.01 5.06
N GLY A 40 -5.92 1.68 4.97
CA GLY A 40 -6.56 0.99 3.84
C GLY A 40 -5.79 1.13 2.52
N LEU A 41 -4.53 1.59 2.56
CA LEU A 41 -3.64 1.73 1.41
C LEU A 41 -3.15 0.36 0.93
N SER A 42 -3.02 -0.63 1.83
CA SER A 42 -2.53 -1.97 1.51
C SER A 42 -3.56 -2.89 0.84
N ARG A 43 -4.87 -2.63 0.96
CA ARG A 43 -5.92 -3.54 0.45
C ARG A 43 -6.05 -3.36 -1.07
N PRO A 44 -5.59 -4.32 -1.89
CA PRO A 44 -5.60 -4.16 -3.34
C PRO A 44 -7.00 -4.38 -3.91
N ILE A 45 -7.84 -5.15 -3.21
CA ILE A 45 -9.19 -5.50 -3.61
C ILE A 45 -10.21 -4.83 -2.68
N LEU A 46 -11.18 -4.16 -3.29
CA LEU A 46 -12.17 -3.33 -2.62
C LEU A 46 -13.59 -3.82 -2.98
N ASN A 47 -14.52 -3.69 -2.04
CA ASN A 47 -15.94 -3.75 -2.38
C ASN A 47 -16.41 -2.43 -3.04
N GLN A 48 -17.65 -2.39 -3.54
CA GLN A 48 -18.15 -1.22 -4.29
C GLN A 48 -18.10 0.09 -3.49
N LYS A 49 -18.45 0.06 -2.20
CA LYS A 49 -18.43 1.26 -1.34
C LYS A 49 -17.00 1.74 -1.11
N GLN A 50 -16.08 0.82 -0.84
CA GLN A 50 -14.66 1.12 -0.66
C GLN A 50 -14.03 1.64 -1.94
N ALA A 51 -14.38 1.10 -3.10
CA ALA A 51 -13.86 1.54 -4.39
C ALA A 51 -14.36 2.96 -4.77
N ALA A 52 -15.63 3.29 -4.48
CA ALA A 52 -16.15 4.64 -4.64
C ALA A 52 -15.42 5.64 -3.73
N ASN A 53 -15.20 5.27 -2.47
CA ASN A 53 -14.44 6.09 -1.52
C ASN A 53 -12.97 6.25 -1.94
N TYR A 54 -12.34 5.18 -2.43
CA TYR A 54 -10.97 5.20 -2.92
C TYR A 54 -10.80 6.19 -4.09
N LEU A 55 -11.78 6.27 -4.99
CA LEU A 55 -11.78 7.24 -6.09
C LEU A 55 -12.24 8.64 -5.67
N GLY A 56 -12.68 8.84 -4.43
CA GLY A 56 -13.20 10.13 -3.97
C GLY A 56 -14.51 10.57 -4.63
N VAL A 57 -15.32 9.63 -5.14
CA VAL A 57 -16.57 9.92 -5.88
C VAL A 57 -17.81 9.37 -5.19
N SER A 58 -18.97 9.95 -5.49
CA SER A 58 -20.25 9.41 -5.03
C SER A 58 -20.52 8.02 -5.61
N ILE A 59 -21.33 7.21 -4.90
CA ILE A 59 -21.72 5.87 -5.39
C ILE A 59 -22.46 5.94 -6.73
N ALA A 60 -23.20 7.02 -6.98
CA ALA A 60 -23.92 7.24 -8.24
C ALA A 60 -22.93 7.47 -9.39
N THR A 61 -21.90 8.30 -9.16
CA THR A 61 -20.80 8.50 -10.11
C THR A 61 -20.05 7.20 -10.36
N PHE A 62 -19.72 6.45 -9.30
CA PHE A 62 -19.05 5.16 -9.43
C PHE A 62 -19.86 4.16 -10.29
N ARG A 63 -21.19 4.13 -10.15
CA ARG A 63 -22.06 3.31 -11.01
C ARG A 63 -22.00 3.71 -12.48
N LYS A 64 -21.87 5.01 -12.78
CA LYS A 64 -21.66 5.48 -14.17
C LYS A 64 -20.33 4.94 -14.73
N LEU A 65 -19.27 4.89 -13.93
CA LEU A 65 -17.99 4.29 -14.36
C LEU A 65 -18.13 2.79 -14.63
N ILE A 66 -18.88 2.05 -13.81
CA ILE A 66 -19.19 0.64 -14.08
C ILE A 66 -19.92 0.49 -15.43
N ILE A 67 -20.92 1.34 -15.69
CA ILE A 67 -21.66 1.34 -16.96
C ILE A 67 -20.73 1.67 -18.14
N ALA A 68 -19.76 2.57 -17.94
CA ALA A 68 -18.74 2.92 -18.92
C ALA A 68 -17.67 1.82 -19.14
N GLY A 69 -17.75 0.70 -18.41
CA GLY A 69 -16.86 -0.45 -18.61
C GLY A 69 -15.71 -0.57 -17.63
N MET A 70 -15.75 0.14 -16.49
CA MET A 70 -14.74 0.00 -15.45
C MET A 70 -14.61 -1.46 -14.98
N PRO A 71 -13.38 -2.00 -14.86
CA PRO A 71 -13.14 -3.41 -14.58
C PRO A 71 -13.66 -3.83 -13.20
N ARG A 72 -14.19 -5.05 -13.13
CA ARG A 72 -14.73 -5.68 -11.92
C ARG A 72 -14.38 -7.16 -11.87
N ILE A 73 -14.20 -7.67 -10.66
CA ILE A 73 -14.01 -9.09 -10.37
C ILE A 73 -15.36 -9.64 -9.91
N ILE A 74 -15.85 -10.70 -10.54
CA ILE A 74 -17.12 -11.34 -10.18
C ILE A 74 -16.82 -12.78 -9.73
N ILE A 75 -17.19 -13.10 -8.49
CA ILE A 75 -17.06 -14.45 -7.92
C ILE A 75 -18.42 -14.83 -7.32
N GLY A 76 -19.18 -15.66 -8.04
CA GLY A 76 -20.58 -15.95 -7.71
C GLY A 76 -21.41 -14.67 -7.70
N ASN A 77 -21.98 -14.34 -6.53
CA ASN A 77 -22.78 -13.13 -6.31
C ASN A 77 -21.97 -11.94 -5.76
N THR A 78 -20.66 -12.12 -5.56
CA THR A 78 -19.79 -11.07 -5.01
C THR A 78 -19.12 -10.29 -6.13
N VAL A 79 -19.18 -8.96 -6.04
CA VAL A 79 -18.48 -8.05 -6.96
C VAL A 79 -17.41 -7.28 -6.19
N LEU A 80 -16.18 -7.36 -6.69
CA LEU A 80 -14.99 -6.71 -6.12
C LEU A 80 -14.25 -5.91 -7.18
N TYR A 81 -13.32 -5.06 -6.74
CA TYR A 81 -12.60 -4.14 -7.58
C TYR A 81 -11.12 -4.09 -7.21
N SER A 82 -10.24 -4.32 -8.17
CA SER A 82 -8.80 -4.10 -8.00
C SER A 82 -8.47 -2.61 -8.16
N LYS A 83 -7.77 -2.02 -7.18
CA LYS A 83 -7.25 -0.65 -7.30
C LYS A 83 -6.39 -0.48 -8.55
N GLU A 84 -5.53 -1.47 -8.83
CA GLU A 84 -4.64 -1.46 -9.99
C GLU A 84 -5.42 -1.48 -11.31
N SER A 85 -6.43 -2.36 -11.42
CA SER A 85 -7.23 -2.45 -12.65
C SER A 85 -8.06 -1.20 -12.87
N ILE A 86 -8.65 -0.62 -11.82
CA ILE A 86 -9.36 0.67 -11.90
C ILE A 86 -8.39 1.75 -12.39
N TYR A 87 -7.20 1.85 -11.81
CA TYR A 87 -6.22 2.87 -12.16
C TYR A 87 -5.79 2.77 -13.63
N LYS A 88 -5.42 1.56 -14.10
CA LYS A 88 -5.07 1.34 -15.51
C LYS A 88 -6.21 1.70 -16.46
N TRP A 89 -7.44 1.40 -16.09
CA TRP A 89 -8.62 1.77 -16.88
C TRP A 89 -8.81 3.28 -16.92
N LEU A 90 -8.70 3.99 -15.79
CA LEU A 90 -8.81 5.46 -15.77
C LEU A 90 -7.75 6.14 -16.64
N LEU A 91 -6.50 5.68 -16.57
CA LEU A 91 -5.42 6.20 -17.43
C LEU A 91 -5.70 6.01 -18.93
N SER A 92 -6.48 5.00 -19.33
CA SER A 92 -6.86 4.84 -20.74
C SER A 92 -7.86 5.89 -21.24
N TYR A 93 -8.47 6.67 -20.35
CA TYR A 93 -9.33 7.81 -20.67
C TYR A 93 -8.62 9.16 -20.45
N GLU A 94 -7.37 9.15 -20.05
CA GLU A 94 -6.58 10.35 -19.90
C GLU A 94 -6.38 10.99 -21.29
N ASP A 95 -6.85 12.22 -21.44
CA ASP A 95 -6.69 13.00 -22.66
C ASP A 95 -5.54 13.97 -22.43
N GLU A 96 -4.43 13.78 -23.14
CA GLU A 96 -3.21 14.61 -22.99
C GLU A 96 -3.28 15.93 -23.78
N ARG A 97 -4.44 16.27 -24.34
CA ARG A 97 -4.62 17.55 -25.05
C ARG A 97 -4.75 18.67 -24.03
N GLU A 98 -3.72 19.51 -23.93
CA GLU A 98 -3.85 20.81 -23.25
C GLU A 98 -4.85 21.68 -24.02
N GLU A 99 -5.94 22.10 -23.35
CA GLU A 99 -6.89 23.11 -23.86
C GLU A 99 -6.26 24.50 -23.93
#